data_AF-A0A534PHV6-F1
#
_entry.id   AF-A0A534PHV6-F1
#
_cell.length_a   1.000
_cell.length_b   1.000
_cell.length_c   1.000
_cell.angle_alpha   90.00
_cell.angle_beta   90.00
_cell.angle_gamma   90.00
#
_symmetry.space_group_name_H-M   'P 1'
#
loop_
_entity.id
_entity.type
_entity.pdbx_description
1 polymer ?
#
loop_
_entity_poly.entity_id
_entity_poly.type
_entity_poly.pdbx_seq_one_letter_code
_entity_poly.pdbx_strand_id
1 'polypeptide(L)'
;MNLRTIIIVLAAAALGGLALMDYYSADSKKARELSEIQKLQPDVQPPACFPANPHAKLLAAAIKNDQRAPESLNDDVVRRTAIKHDCIRGNNNATVQRLVKALGPQALPLYTEVMEKCPVVKDQYPVYPCFALDALGFDGSKEAVAAMEKALTNKDKARKNVYLGALFRLMASPGWHTTPQLAAMLPGETDWEAKELLIEQIRAKKDPAARGDLQKAYGTETDEQERGKIKAALLEIDNAGRCVVEDEGRGEDGNCRYVCREQNLRLKIAKQGPTCPLVREAPQQNPPGVAAATAVPPK
;
A
#
# COMPACT_ATOMS: atom_id res chain seq x y z
N MET A 1 -18.61 46.81 48.16
CA MET A 1 -18.16 45.66 47.35
C MET A 1 -16.63 45.62 47.42
N ASN A 2 -16.06 44.64 48.12
CA ASN A 2 -14.64 44.64 48.50
C ASN A 2 -13.74 44.25 47.32
N LEU A 3 -12.73 45.07 47.03
CA LEU A 3 -11.72 44.86 45.97
C LEU A 3 -11.07 43.47 46.01
N ARG A 4 -10.96 42.87 47.21
CA ARG A 4 -10.37 41.54 47.42
C ARG A 4 -11.17 40.40 46.80
N THR A 5 -12.50 40.52 46.71
CA THR A 5 -13.35 39.47 46.10
C THR A 5 -13.21 39.45 44.58
N ILE A 6 -12.97 40.61 43.96
CA ILE A 6 -12.79 40.73 42.50
C ILE A 6 -11.44 40.13 42.06
N ILE A 7 -10.38 40.29 42.86
CA ILE A 7 -9.04 39.74 42.55
C ILE A 7 -9.04 38.19 42.64
N ILE A 8 -9.75 37.60 43.61
CA ILE A 8 -9.81 36.13 43.76
C ILE A 8 -10.61 35.49 42.60
N VAL A 9 -11.69 36.12 42.15
CA VAL A 9 -12.50 35.64 41.03
C VAL A 9 -11.75 35.75 39.69
N LEU A 10 -10.96 36.82 39.48
CA LEU A 10 -10.10 36.95 38.30
C LEU A 10 -8.93 35.95 38.31
N ALA A 11 -8.34 35.64 39.47
CA ALA A 11 -7.26 34.65 39.59
C ALA A 11 -7.76 33.21 39.34
N ALA A 12 -8.95 32.86 39.82
CA ALA A 12 -9.55 31.54 39.59
C ALA A 12 -10.01 31.35 38.13
N ALA A 13 -10.52 32.41 37.48
CA ALA A 13 -10.86 32.38 36.05
C ALA A 13 -9.60 32.30 35.16
N ALA A 14 -8.50 32.96 35.53
CA ALA A 14 -7.24 32.86 34.81
C ALA A 14 -6.58 31.48 34.97
N LEU A 15 -6.61 30.88 36.17
CA LEU A 15 -6.11 29.52 36.42
C LEU A 15 -6.99 28.44 35.77
N GLY A 16 -8.32 28.59 35.80
CA GLY A 16 -9.25 27.69 35.11
C GLY A 16 -9.18 27.81 33.59
N GLY A 17 -9.00 29.03 33.07
CA GLY A 17 -8.75 29.29 31.66
C GLY A 17 -7.41 28.73 31.18
N LEU A 18 -6.33 28.88 31.97
CA LEU A 18 -5.03 28.28 31.70
C LEU A 18 -5.10 26.74 31.75
N ALA A 19 -5.78 26.15 32.72
CA ALA A 19 -5.95 24.70 32.81
C ALA A 19 -6.79 24.12 31.67
N LEU A 20 -7.82 24.84 31.20
CA LEU A 20 -8.60 24.46 30.01
C LEU A 20 -7.80 24.66 28.73
N MET A 21 -7.05 25.76 28.59
CA MET A 21 -6.17 26.02 27.45
C MET A 21 -5.03 25.00 27.40
N ASP A 22 -4.47 24.61 28.55
CA ASP A 22 -3.51 23.52 28.66
C ASP A 22 -4.17 22.19 28.30
N TYR A 23 -5.38 21.91 28.77
CA TYR A 23 -6.09 20.67 28.43
C TYR A 23 -6.37 20.55 26.92
N TYR A 24 -6.73 21.63 26.26
CA TYR A 24 -6.95 21.70 24.81
C TYR A 24 -5.67 21.98 24.01
N SER A 25 -4.51 22.12 24.65
CA SER A 25 -3.25 22.30 23.95
C SER A 25 -2.89 21.07 23.11
N ALA A 26 -2.09 21.28 22.07
CA ALA A 26 -1.61 20.19 21.23
C ALA A 26 -0.84 19.15 22.04
N ASP A 27 -0.07 19.59 23.05
CA ASP A 27 0.72 18.72 23.92
C ASP A 27 -0.15 17.88 24.86
N SER A 28 -1.22 18.44 25.42
CA SER A 28 -2.17 17.68 26.25
C SER A 28 -3.03 16.72 25.43
N LYS A 29 -3.36 17.07 24.19
CA LYS A 29 -4.01 16.13 23.27
C LYS A 29 -3.08 14.96 22.94
N LYS A 30 -1.83 15.24 22.60
CA LYS A 30 -0.78 14.24 22.36
C LYS A 30 -0.58 13.32 23.58
N ALA A 31 -0.47 13.89 24.78
CA ALA A 31 -0.32 13.13 26.01
C ALA A 31 -1.51 12.21 26.30
N ARG A 32 -2.74 12.65 25.99
CA ARG A 32 -3.95 11.83 26.11
C ARG A 32 -3.96 10.66 25.12
N GLU A 33 -3.68 10.92 23.84
CA GLU A 33 -3.61 9.87 22.82
C GLU A 33 -2.54 8.82 23.17
N LEU A 34 -1.36 9.23 23.64
CA LEU A 34 -0.31 8.32 24.10
C LEU A 34 -0.73 7.52 25.34
N SER A 35 -1.40 8.17 26.29
CA SER A 35 -1.94 7.49 27.48
C SER A 35 -3.00 6.47 27.12
N GLU A 36 -3.87 6.75 26.15
CA GLU A 36 -4.87 5.81 25.66
C GLU A 36 -4.22 4.58 25.02
N ILE A 37 -3.23 4.77 24.13
CA ILE A 37 -2.48 3.66 23.52
C ILE A 37 -1.83 2.80 24.61
N GLN A 38 -1.21 3.41 25.60
CA GLN A 38 -0.57 2.69 26.71
C GLN A 38 -1.60 1.93 27.56
N LYS A 39 -2.78 2.50 27.81
CA LYS A 39 -3.86 1.84 28.58
C LYS A 39 -4.44 0.63 27.87
N LEU A 40 -4.37 0.54 26.54
CA LEU A 40 -4.81 -0.65 25.81
C LEU A 40 -3.99 -1.89 26.18
N GLN A 41 -2.70 -1.74 26.49
CA GLN A 41 -1.79 -2.85 26.82
C GLN A 41 -0.75 -2.41 27.88
N PRO A 42 -1.13 -2.25 29.15
CA PRO A 42 -0.26 -1.69 30.19
C PRO A 42 0.97 -2.56 30.49
N ASP A 43 0.83 -3.88 30.33
CA ASP A 43 1.87 -4.87 30.65
C ASP A 43 2.72 -5.29 29.45
N VAL A 44 2.52 -4.67 28.27
CA VAL A 44 3.32 -5.01 27.09
C VAL A 44 4.78 -4.67 27.34
N GLN A 45 5.64 -5.63 27.03
CA GLN A 45 7.08 -5.42 26.99
C GLN A 45 7.51 -5.27 25.53
N PRO A 46 8.38 -4.29 25.21
CA PRO A 46 8.99 -4.22 23.89
C PRO A 46 9.69 -5.54 23.54
N PRO A 47 9.49 -6.09 22.33
CA PRO A 47 10.26 -7.22 21.85
C PRO A 47 11.76 -6.96 21.90
N ALA A 48 12.56 -8.00 22.12
CA ALA A 48 14.02 -7.89 22.27
C ALA A 48 14.74 -7.27 21.06
N CYS A 49 14.11 -7.31 19.88
CA CYS A 49 14.66 -6.70 18.67
C CYS A 49 14.41 -5.19 18.55
N PHE A 50 13.64 -4.59 19.47
CA PHE A 50 13.37 -3.15 19.45
C PHE A 50 14.57 -2.39 20.04
N PRO A 51 14.90 -1.20 19.52
CA PRO A 51 15.90 -0.37 20.15
C PRO A 51 15.51 0.05 21.57
N ALA A 52 16.54 0.33 22.36
CA ALA A 52 16.40 1.08 23.60
C ALA A 52 15.91 2.51 23.30
N ASN A 53 14.59 2.69 23.25
CA ASN A 53 13.93 3.95 22.92
C ASN A 53 12.75 4.19 23.87
N PRO A 54 12.54 5.43 24.37
CA PRO A 54 11.44 5.75 25.29
C PRO A 54 10.04 5.48 24.71
N HIS A 55 9.91 5.40 23.38
CA HIS A 55 8.65 5.12 22.68
C HIS A 55 8.49 3.63 22.29
N ALA A 56 9.47 2.78 22.57
CA ALA A 56 9.43 1.36 22.21
C ALA A 56 8.21 0.62 22.81
N LYS A 57 7.83 0.97 24.05
CA LYS A 57 6.64 0.39 24.71
C LYS A 57 5.33 0.80 24.04
N LEU A 58 5.23 2.04 23.59
CA LEU A 58 4.05 2.55 22.88
C LEU A 58 3.91 1.90 21.50
N LEU A 59 5.02 1.72 20.78
CA LEU A 59 5.05 0.97 19.53
C LEU A 59 4.63 -0.50 19.76
N ALA A 60 5.18 -1.16 20.78
CA ALA A 60 4.82 -2.53 21.12
C ALA A 60 3.33 -2.66 21.49
N ALA A 61 2.78 -1.70 22.23
CA ALA A 61 1.35 -1.64 22.56
C ALA A 61 0.49 -1.50 21.30
N ALA A 62 0.85 -0.58 20.41
CA ALA A 62 0.13 -0.38 19.15
C ALA A 62 0.16 -1.64 18.28
N ILE A 63 1.31 -2.28 18.14
CA ILE A 63 1.47 -3.50 17.36
C ILE A 63 0.67 -4.67 17.97
N LYS A 64 0.65 -4.82 19.29
CA LYS A 64 -0.11 -5.91 19.94
C LYS A 64 -1.63 -5.76 19.76
N ASN A 65 -2.12 -4.54 19.61
CA ASN A 65 -3.54 -4.27 19.32
C ASN A 65 -3.84 -4.26 17.82
N ASP A 66 -2.82 -4.41 16.99
CA ASP A 66 -3.02 -4.46 15.56
C ASP A 66 -3.72 -5.75 15.16
N GLN A 67 -4.66 -5.63 14.24
CA GLN A 67 -5.44 -6.75 13.74
C GLN A 67 -5.14 -6.92 12.27
N ARG A 68 -4.87 -8.17 11.89
CA ARG A 68 -4.57 -8.51 10.50
C ARG A 68 -5.74 -8.05 9.64
N ALA A 69 -5.49 -7.21 8.65
CA ALA A 69 -6.54 -6.78 7.75
C ALA A 69 -7.21 -8.03 7.11
N PRO A 70 -8.55 -8.02 6.94
CA PRO A 70 -9.25 -9.15 6.35
C PRO A 70 -8.71 -9.46 4.94
N GLU A 71 -8.74 -10.73 4.56
CA GLU A 71 -8.16 -11.19 3.27
C GLU A 71 -8.82 -10.54 2.05
N SER A 72 -10.06 -10.06 2.19
CA SER A 72 -10.74 -9.23 1.21
C SER A 72 -10.12 -7.83 1.17
N LEU A 73 -8.96 -7.72 0.53
CA LEU A 73 -8.34 -6.44 0.22
C LEU A 73 -9.21 -5.67 -0.78
N ASN A 74 -9.58 -4.43 -0.43
CA ASN A 74 -10.41 -3.56 -1.27
C ASN A 74 -9.63 -2.95 -2.46
N ASP A 75 -8.30 -3.05 -2.47
CA ASP A 75 -7.47 -2.54 -3.56
C ASP A 75 -7.20 -3.65 -4.57
N ASP A 76 -7.69 -3.44 -5.79
CA ASP A 76 -7.47 -4.31 -6.93
C ASP A 76 -5.98 -4.54 -7.21
N VAL A 77 -5.09 -3.55 -7.02
CA VAL A 77 -3.64 -3.71 -7.21
C VAL A 77 -3.06 -4.72 -6.21
N VAL A 78 -3.51 -4.66 -4.96
CA VAL A 78 -3.08 -5.59 -3.90
C VAL A 78 -3.75 -6.97 -4.05
N ARG A 79 -4.98 -7.03 -4.60
CA ARG A 79 -5.67 -8.29 -4.92
C ARG A 79 -5.11 -8.97 -6.18
N ARG A 80 -4.55 -8.20 -7.12
CA ARG A 80 -4.05 -8.66 -8.43
C ARG A 80 -2.61 -9.17 -8.38
N THR A 81 -1.81 -8.70 -7.43
CA THR A 81 -0.46 -9.24 -7.19
C THR A 81 -0.56 -10.54 -6.40
N ALA A 82 0.31 -11.50 -6.67
CA ALA A 82 0.34 -12.78 -5.94
C ALA A 82 0.76 -12.63 -4.45
N ILE A 83 0.83 -11.41 -3.93
CA ILE A 83 1.64 -11.10 -2.77
C ILE A 83 0.79 -11.23 -1.51
N LYS A 84 0.71 -12.48 -1.05
CA LYS A 84 0.02 -12.91 0.17
C LYS A 84 0.73 -12.49 1.46
N HIS A 85 1.64 -11.51 1.42
CA HIS A 85 2.56 -11.23 2.52
C HIS A 85 2.11 -10.01 3.31
N ASP A 86 2.17 -10.10 4.64
CA ASP A 86 1.63 -9.09 5.57
C ASP A 86 2.20 -7.68 5.35
N CYS A 87 3.44 -7.59 4.86
CA CYS A 87 4.08 -6.33 4.55
C CYS A 87 3.44 -5.55 3.40
N ILE A 88 2.72 -6.18 2.46
CA ILE A 88 1.96 -5.43 1.43
C ILE A 88 0.51 -5.24 1.86
N ARG A 89 -0.09 -6.28 2.47
CA ARG A 89 -1.45 -6.20 3.03
C ARG A 89 -1.61 -5.01 3.98
N GLY A 90 -0.56 -4.72 4.74
CA GLY A 90 -0.53 -3.63 5.70
C GLY A 90 -1.27 -3.98 6.99
N ASN A 91 -1.05 -3.13 7.97
CA ASN A 91 -1.64 -3.20 9.30
C ASN A 91 -2.93 -2.36 9.35
N ASN A 92 -3.62 -2.36 10.49
CA ASN A 92 -4.77 -1.49 10.67
C ASN A 92 -4.34 -0.02 10.60
N ASN A 93 -4.72 0.64 9.51
CA ASN A 93 -4.33 2.01 9.20
C ASN A 93 -4.65 2.98 10.35
N ALA A 94 -5.80 2.82 11.01
CA ALA A 94 -6.18 3.70 12.14
C ALA A 94 -5.19 3.62 13.31
N THR A 95 -4.67 2.42 13.62
CA THR A 95 -3.72 2.20 14.71
C THR A 95 -2.36 2.82 14.38
N VAL A 96 -1.86 2.60 13.15
CA VAL A 96 -0.61 3.19 12.68
C VAL A 96 -0.68 4.71 12.69
N GLN A 97 -1.74 5.29 12.10
CA GLN A 97 -1.89 6.75 12.03
C GLN A 97 -1.94 7.41 13.40
N ARG A 98 -2.68 6.84 14.34
CA ARG A 98 -2.75 7.36 15.72
C ARG A 98 -1.38 7.33 16.37
N LEU A 99 -0.65 6.22 16.25
CA LEU A 99 0.69 6.10 16.81
C LEU A 99 1.64 7.12 16.20
N VAL A 100 1.71 7.22 14.86
CA VAL A 100 2.64 8.15 14.20
C VAL A 100 2.31 9.60 14.52
N LYS A 101 1.02 9.99 14.52
CA LYS A 101 0.61 11.35 14.92
C LYS A 101 0.97 11.65 16.37
N ALA A 102 0.74 10.71 17.28
CA ALA A 102 0.98 10.91 18.70
C ALA A 102 2.48 10.87 19.03
N LEU A 103 3.27 10.06 18.31
CA LEU A 103 4.71 9.98 18.51
C LEU A 103 5.48 11.05 17.74
N GLY A 104 5.03 11.51 16.58
CA GLY A 104 5.72 12.54 15.78
C GLY A 104 7.11 12.12 15.26
N PRO A 105 7.87 13.08 14.69
CA PRO A 105 9.14 12.81 13.99
C PRO A 105 10.22 12.15 14.85
N GLN A 106 10.20 12.35 16.17
CA GLN A 106 11.21 11.78 17.07
C GLN A 106 11.14 10.25 17.19
N ALA A 107 10.06 9.62 16.71
CA ALA A 107 9.96 8.16 16.62
C ALA A 107 10.48 7.58 15.30
N LEU A 108 10.92 8.41 14.35
CA LEU A 108 11.46 7.93 13.08
C LEU A 108 12.66 6.97 13.23
N PRO A 109 13.65 7.23 14.12
CA PRO A 109 14.74 6.28 14.35
C PRO A 109 14.25 4.94 14.90
N LEU A 110 13.20 4.96 15.73
CA LEU A 110 12.58 3.74 16.27
C LEU A 110 11.96 2.90 15.16
N TYR A 111 11.18 3.49 14.25
CA TYR A 111 10.59 2.74 13.15
C TYR A 111 11.67 2.21 12.20
N THR A 112 12.64 3.04 11.85
CA THR A 112 13.76 2.66 10.97
C THR A 112 14.51 1.44 11.54
N GLU A 113 14.86 1.48 12.83
CA GLU A 113 15.62 0.40 13.44
C GLU A 113 14.79 -0.88 13.62
N VAL A 114 13.50 -0.79 13.96
CA VAL A 114 12.59 -1.96 13.99
C VAL A 114 12.47 -2.59 12.60
N MET A 115 12.31 -1.78 11.56
CA MET A 115 12.27 -2.24 10.17
C MET A 115 13.58 -2.94 9.76
N GLU A 116 14.74 -2.45 10.23
CA GLU A 116 16.04 -3.01 9.86
C GLU A 116 16.42 -4.26 10.67
N LYS A 117 16.22 -4.24 11.99
CA LYS A 117 16.79 -5.22 12.91
C LYS A 117 15.83 -6.33 13.33
N CYS A 118 14.52 -6.07 13.37
CA CYS A 118 13.60 -7.12 13.77
C CYS A 118 13.52 -8.23 12.71
N PRO A 119 13.47 -9.50 13.14
CA PRO A 119 13.34 -10.63 12.22
C PRO A 119 11.95 -10.66 11.60
N VAL A 120 11.88 -11.17 10.37
CA VAL A 120 10.61 -11.58 9.75
C VAL A 120 10.44 -13.06 10.03
N VAL A 121 9.54 -13.40 10.95
CA VAL A 121 9.23 -14.79 11.26
C VAL A 121 8.04 -15.24 10.42
N LYS A 122 8.22 -16.34 9.69
CA LYS A 122 7.17 -16.91 8.85
C LYS A 122 5.95 -17.28 9.71
N ASP A 123 4.75 -17.00 9.18
CA ASP A 123 3.46 -17.35 9.77
C ASP A 123 3.16 -16.74 11.16
N GLN A 124 4.00 -15.81 11.64
CA GLN A 124 3.74 -15.04 12.85
C GLN A 124 3.18 -13.66 12.52
N TYR A 125 2.10 -13.31 13.20
CA TYR A 125 1.53 -11.98 13.18
C TYR A 125 1.42 -11.47 14.62
N PRO A 126 1.69 -10.18 14.90
CA PRO A 126 2.09 -9.12 13.96
C PRO A 126 3.56 -9.20 13.53
N VAL A 127 3.84 -8.80 12.28
CA VAL A 127 5.20 -8.75 11.73
C VAL A 127 5.80 -7.36 11.99
N TYR A 128 6.65 -7.23 13.01
CA TYR A 128 7.15 -5.92 13.48
C TYR A 128 7.77 -5.05 12.38
N PRO A 129 8.63 -5.58 11.48
CA PRO A 129 9.16 -4.78 10.37
C PRO A 129 8.08 -4.25 9.42
N CYS A 130 6.99 -4.98 9.20
CA CYS A 130 5.88 -4.53 8.34
C CYS A 130 5.11 -3.37 8.98
N PHE A 131 4.94 -3.39 10.30
CA PHE A 131 4.33 -2.28 11.02
C PHE A 131 5.21 -1.03 11.00
N ALA A 132 6.52 -1.20 11.16
CA ALA A 132 7.47 -0.11 11.01
C ALA A 132 7.43 0.49 9.59
N LEU A 133 7.30 -0.33 8.55
CA LEU A 133 7.10 0.15 7.18
C LEU A 133 5.83 1.00 7.05
N ASP A 134 4.70 0.59 7.63
CA ASP A 134 3.47 1.41 7.62
C ASP A 134 3.66 2.74 8.34
N ALA A 135 4.37 2.73 9.47
CA ALA A 135 4.68 3.94 10.21
C ALA A 135 5.56 4.91 9.38
N LEU A 136 6.59 4.39 8.70
CA LEU A 136 7.45 5.15 7.79
C LEU A 136 6.67 5.70 6.59
N GLY A 137 5.84 4.87 5.96
CA GLY A 137 5.00 5.28 4.83
C GLY A 137 3.98 6.35 5.20
N PHE A 138 3.41 6.29 6.40
CA PHE A 138 2.48 7.31 6.88
C PHE A 138 3.18 8.61 7.30
N ASP A 139 4.38 8.53 7.89
CA ASP A 139 5.19 9.70 8.21
C ASP A 139 5.56 10.49 6.94
N GLY A 140 6.03 9.80 5.90
CA GLY A 140 6.23 10.37 4.57
C GLY A 140 7.29 11.47 4.48
N SER A 141 8.07 11.70 5.54
CA SER A 141 9.22 12.61 5.50
C SER A 141 10.30 12.12 4.54
N LYS A 142 11.22 13.00 4.15
CA LYS A 142 12.37 12.63 3.29
C LYS A 142 13.21 11.56 3.97
N GLU A 143 13.35 11.63 5.28
CA GLU A 143 14.09 10.69 6.10
C GLU A 143 13.38 9.33 6.18
N ALA A 144 12.04 9.31 6.24
CA ALA A 144 11.26 8.07 6.15
C ALA A 144 11.34 7.42 4.77
N VAL A 145 11.31 8.21 3.71
CA VAL A 145 11.54 7.74 2.33
C VAL A 145 12.94 7.13 2.22
N ALA A 146 13.98 7.83 2.69
CA ALA A 146 15.36 7.33 2.66
C ALA A 146 15.54 6.03 3.46
N ALA A 147 14.85 5.88 4.59
CA ALA A 147 14.84 4.64 5.36
C ALA A 147 14.23 3.47 4.55
N MET A 148 13.09 3.69 3.89
CA MET A 148 12.48 2.68 3.02
C MET A 148 13.35 2.37 1.79
N GLU A 149 14.02 3.36 1.19
CA GLU A 149 14.96 3.14 0.08
C GLU A 149 16.12 2.25 0.50
N LYS A 150 16.65 2.42 1.73
CA LYS A 150 17.67 1.53 2.28
C LYS A 150 17.16 0.08 2.36
N ALA A 151 15.89 -0.14 2.70
CA ALA A 151 15.31 -1.48 2.68
C ALA A 151 15.28 -2.12 1.28
N LEU A 152 15.25 -1.32 0.20
CA LEU A 152 15.32 -1.84 -1.17
C LEU A 152 16.67 -2.49 -1.49
N THR A 153 17.72 -2.12 -0.77
CA THR A 153 19.08 -2.68 -0.96
C THR A 153 19.23 -4.08 -0.35
N ASN A 154 18.36 -4.46 0.58
CA ASN A 154 18.38 -5.79 1.19
C ASN A 154 17.36 -6.71 0.48
N LYS A 155 17.86 -7.46 -0.52
CA LYS A 155 17.08 -8.47 -1.25
C LYS A 155 17.21 -9.88 -0.63
N ASP A 156 17.62 -9.99 0.63
CA ASP A 156 17.76 -11.29 1.29
C ASP A 156 16.41 -12.02 1.32
N LYS A 157 16.40 -13.32 1.01
CA LYS A 157 15.19 -14.13 0.99
C LYS A 157 14.40 -14.06 2.32
N ALA A 158 15.11 -13.95 3.44
CA ALA A 158 14.50 -13.82 4.77
C ALA A 158 13.81 -12.45 5.00
N ARG A 159 14.23 -11.41 4.27
CA ARG A 159 13.67 -10.05 4.36
C ARG A 159 12.84 -9.65 3.14
N LYS A 160 12.62 -10.57 2.19
CA LYS A 160 11.87 -10.32 0.96
C LYS A 160 10.54 -9.58 1.18
N ASN A 161 9.80 -9.93 2.24
CA ASN A 161 8.54 -9.24 2.58
C ASN A 161 8.75 -7.75 2.90
N VAL A 162 9.82 -7.42 3.62
CA VAL A 162 10.17 -6.03 3.96
C VAL A 162 10.59 -5.28 2.71
N TYR A 163 11.43 -5.89 1.88
CA TYR A 163 11.82 -5.34 0.58
C TYR A 163 10.61 -5.00 -0.29
N LEU A 164 9.69 -5.96 -0.50
CA LEU A 164 8.48 -5.74 -1.30
C LEU A 164 7.52 -4.73 -0.65
N GLY A 165 7.39 -4.75 0.68
CA GLY A 165 6.58 -3.79 1.43
C GLY A 165 7.12 -2.36 1.33
N ALA A 166 8.44 -2.19 1.37
CA ALA A 166 9.10 -0.91 1.17
C ALA A 166 8.85 -0.39 -0.24
N LEU A 167 9.08 -1.23 -1.27
CA LEU A 167 8.82 -0.87 -2.67
C LEU A 167 7.37 -0.42 -2.88
N PHE A 168 6.41 -1.16 -2.33
CA PHE A 168 4.99 -0.83 -2.42
C PHE A 168 4.66 0.56 -1.86
N ARG A 169 5.19 0.89 -0.67
CA ARG A 169 4.95 2.21 -0.02
C ARG A 169 5.69 3.34 -0.69
N LEU A 170 6.91 3.10 -1.15
CA LEU A 170 7.70 4.07 -1.90
C LEU A 170 7.01 4.45 -3.21
N MET A 171 6.45 3.48 -3.95
CA MET A 171 5.68 3.73 -5.17
C MET A 171 4.42 4.57 -4.98
N ALA A 172 3.87 4.58 -3.76
CA ALA A 172 2.74 5.42 -3.35
C ALA A 172 3.18 6.75 -2.72
N SER A 173 4.47 6.89 -2.39
CA SER A 173 5.01 8.08 -1.75
C SER A 173 5.08 9.25 -2.75
N PRO A 174 4.54 10.43 -2.42
CA PRO A 174 4.57 11.59 -3.30
C PRO A 174 6.01 11.97 -3.69
N GLY A 175 6.28 12.10 -4.98
CA GLY A 175 7.55 12.60 -5.49
C GLY A 175 8.73 11.63 -5.45
N TRP A 176 8.55 10.35 -5.08
CA TRP A 176 9.63 9.36 -5.10
C TRP A 176 10.10 9.04 -6.52
N HIS A 177 9.21 8.45 -7.34
CA HIS A 177 9.46 8.17 -8.74
C HIS A 177 8.25 8.45 -9.63
N THR A 178 8.53 9.01 -10.81
CA THR A 178 7.56 9.16 -11.90
C THR A 178 7.28 7.81 -12.56
N THR A 179 6.17 7.69 -13.28
CA THR A 179 5.84 6.45 -14.00
C THR A 179 6.94 6.01 -14.99
N PRO A 180 7.56 6.92 -15.78
CA PRO A 180 8.71 6.57 -16.61
C PRO A 180 9.91 6.06 -15.81
N GLN A 181 10.20 6.67 -14.65
CA GLN A 181 11.29 6.21 -13.78
C GLN A 181 11.02 4.80 -13.24
N LEU A 182 9.78 4.50 -12.84
CA LEU A 182 9.39 3.14 -12.44
C LEU A 182 9.54 2.14 -13.60
N ALA A 183 9.16 2.52 -14.82
CA ALA A 183 9.35 1.68 -16.00
C ALA A 183 10.84 1.43 -16.32
N ALA A 184 11.69 2.44 -16.13
CA ALA A 184 13.13 2.34 -16.31
C ALA A 184 13.81 1.42 -15.27
N MET A 185 13.17 1.12 -14.15
CA MET A 185 13.68 0.16 -13.15
C MET A 185 13.48 -1.31 -13.58
N LEU A 186 12.52 -1.60 -14.47
CA LEU A 186 12.15 -2.98 -14.83
C LEU A 186 13.32 -3.84 -15.32
N PRO A 187 14.21 -3.36 -16.22
CA PRO A 187 15.31 -4.19 -16.73
C PRO A 187 16.34 -4.58 -15.66
N GLY A 188 16.49 -3.76 -14.62
CA GLY A 188 17.43 -3.99 -13.53
C GLY A 188 16.83 -4.74 -12.33
N GLU A 189 15.51 -4.89 -12.28
CA GLU A 189 14.87 -5.68 -11.24
C GLU A 189 14.99 -7.18 -11.57
N THR A 190 15.30 -7.99 -10.56
CA THR A 190 15.52 -9.44 -10.70
C THR A 190 14.49 -10.26 -9.93
N ASP A 191 13.81 -9.65 -8.94
CA ASP A 191 12.73 -10.30 -8.23
C ASP A 191 11.41 -10.11 -8.98
N TRP A 192 10.78 -11.22 -9.36
CA TRP A 192 9.57 -11.20 -10.18
C TRP A 192 8.40 -10.47 -9.48
N GLU A 193 8.26 -10.60 -8.16
CA GLU A 193 7.16 -9.97 -7.41
C GLU A 193 7.35 -8.45 -7.37
N ALA A 194 8.61 -7.99 -7.29
CA ALA A 194 8.92 -6.58 -7.43
C ALA A 194 8.66 -6.04 -8.84
N LYS A 195 9.02 -6.80 -9.89
CA LYS A 195 8.63 -6.44 -11.27
C LYS A 195 7.11 -6.36 -11.42
N GLU A 196 6.38 -7.32 -10.86
CA GLU A 196 4.91 -7.31 -10.89
C GLU A 196 4.36 -6.06 -10.20
N LEU A 197 4.87 -5.70 -9.02
CA LEU A 197 4.50 -4.48 -8.31
C LEU A 197 4.74 -3.22 -9.15
N LEU A 198 5.92 -3.10 -9.76
CA LEU A 198 6.27 -1.98 -10.64
C LEU A 198 5.31 -1.89 -11.83
N ILE A 199 5.08 -3.00 -12.53
CA ILE A 199 4.18 -3.06 -13.68
C ILE A 199 2.75 -2.69 -13.29
N GLU A 200 2.22 -3.22 -12.19
CA GLU A 200 0.87 -2.91 -11.74
C GLU A 200 0.72 -1.42 -11.39
N GLN A 201 1.72 -0.82 -10.74
CA GLN A 201 1.71 0.61 -10.44
C GLN A 201 1.78 1.46 -11.71
N ILE A 202 2.59 1.07 -12.69
CA ILE A 202 2.68 1.75 -14.00
C ILE A 202 1.33 1.72 -14.71
N ARG A 203 0.69 0.54 -14.74
CA ARG A 203 -0.62 0.31 -15.35
C ARG A 203 -1.74 1.06 -14.64
N ALA A 204 -1.65 1.24 -13.32
CA ALA A 204 -2.61 2.02 -12.56
C ALA A 204 -2.58 3.51 -12.93
N LYS A 205 -1.37 4.06 -13.15
CA LYS A 205 -1.18 5.48 -13.50
C LYS A 205 -1.50 5.80 -14.96
N LYS A 206 -1.40 4.81 -15.88
CA LYS A 206 -1.68 4.96 -17.32
C LYS A 206 -0.94 6.14 -17.97
N ASP A 207 0.27 6.43 -17.52
CA ASP A 207 1.03 7.61 -17.93
C ASP A 207 1.69 7.38 -19.32
N PRO A 208 1.30 8.13 -20.36
CA PRO A 208 1.87 7.96 -21.70
C PRO A 208 3.37 8.21 -21.77
N ALA A 209 3.92 9.00 -20.83
CA ALA A 209 5.37 9.25 -20.79
C ALA A 209 6.17 7.96 -20.52
N ALA A 210 5.57 6.95 -19.89
CA ALA A 210 6.25 5.69 -19.59
C ALA A 210 6.43 4.79 -20.82
N ARG A 211 5.75 5.09 -21.94
CA ARG A 211 5.76 4.26 -23.16
C ARG A 211 7.17 3.98 -23.68
N GLY A 212 8.03 4.99 -23.71
CA GLY A 212 9.40 4.86 -24.21
C GLY A 212 10.23 3.87 -23.40
N ASP A 213 10.15 3.96 -22.07
CA ASP A 213 10.93 3.09 -21.17
C ASP A 213 10.32 1.69 -21.06
N LEU A 214 9.00 1.56 -21.13
CA LEU A 214 8.32 0.26 -21.26
C LEU A 214 8.71 -0.46 -22.57
N GLN A 215 8.85 0.27 -23.68
CA GLN A 215 9.28 -0.32 -24.96
C GLN A 215 10.70 -0.88 -24.87
N LYS A 216 11.60 -0.17 -24.19
CA LYS A 216 12.98 -0.65 -23.93
C LYS A 216 12.97 -1.88 -23.02
N ALA A 217 12.17 -1.85 -21.95
CA ALA A 217 12.03 -2.99 -21.05
C ALA A 217 11.47 -4.21 -21.79
N TYR A 218 10.44 -4.04 -22.62
CA TYR A 218 9.88 -5.10 -23.46
C TYR A 218 10.92 -5.72 -24.41
N GLY A 219 11.77 -4.88 -25.03
CA GLY A 219 12.79 -5.34 -25.96
C GLY A 219 13.98 -6.07 -25.31
N THR A 220 14.15 -5.95 -23.99
CA THR A 220 15.24 -6.57 -23.23
C THR A 220 14.77 -7.73 -22.36
N GLU A 221 13.48 -7.84 -22.08
CA GLU A 221 12.92 -8.93 -21.27
C GLU A 221 12.97 -10.28 -22.01
N THR A 222 13.51 -11.27 -21.32
CA THR A 222 13.71 -12.63 -21.85
C THR A 222 12.67 -13.60 -21.33
N ASP A 223 12.13 -13.36 -20.13
CA ASP A 223 11.04 -14.17 -19.59
C ASP A 223 9.73 -13.85 -20.33
N GLU A 224 9.12 -14.86 -20.92
CA GLU A 224 7.94 -14.64 -21.78
C GLU A 224 6.72 -14.15 -20.99
N GLN A 225 6.59 -14.57 -19.73
CA GLN A 225 5.47 -14.18 -18.88
C GLN A 225 5.61 -12.72 -18.44
N GLU A 226 6.81 -12.31 -18.01
CA GLU A 226 7.11 -10.92 -17.65
C GLU A 226 7.02 -10.01 -18.87
N ARG A 227 7.56 -10.44 -20.01
CA ARG A 227 7.45 -9.71 -21.29
C ARG A 227 5.99 -9.53 -21.71
N GLY A 228 5.15 -10.54 -21.51
CA GLY A 228 3.70 -10.46 -21.74
C GLY A 228 3.02 -9.38 -20.88
N LYS A 229 3.38 -9.27 -19.60
CA LYS A 229 2.87 -8.22 -18.70
C LYS A 229 3.32 -6.81 -19.09
N ILE A 230 4.58 -6.65 -19.51
CA ILE A 230 5.09 -5.37 -20.02
C ILE A 230 4.34 -4.97 -21.30
N LYS A 231 4.09 -5.93 -22.20
CA LYS A 231 3.31 -5.71 -23.41
C LYS A 231 1.87 -5.30 -23.09
N ALA A 232 1.23 -5.95 -22.12
CA ALA A 232 -0.11 -5.56 -21.67
C ALA A 232 -0.12 -4.09 -21.19
N ALA A 233 0.90 -3.66 -20.44
CA ALA A 233 1.03 -2.27 -20.01
C ALA A 233 1.19 -1.29 -21.19
N LEU A 234 2.00 -1.65 -22.21
CA LEU A 234 2.13 -0.87 -23.44
C LEU A 234 0.80 -0.75 -24.19
N LEU A 235 0.08 -1.86 -24.34
CA LEU A 235 -1.22 -1.89 -25.01
C LEU A 235 -2.25 -1.05 -24.28
N GLU A 236 -2.24 -1.02 -22.94
CA GLU A 236 -3.16 -0.19 -22.13
C GLU A 236 -2.90 1.31 -22.35
N ILE A 237 -1.64 1.71 -22.47
CA ILE A 237 -1.27 3.10 -22.79
C ILE A 237 -1.71 3.45 -24.22
N ASP A 238 -1.44 2.57 -25.19
CA ASP A 238 -1.74 2.80 -26.59
C ASP A 238 -3.25 2.71 -26.91
N ASN A 239 -4.06 2.06 -26.05
CA ASN A 239 -5.47 1.78 -26.28
C ASN A 239 -6.33 2.06 -25.04
N ALA A 240 -6.30 3.30 -24.54
CA ALA A 240 -7.15 3.74 -23.45
C ALA A 240 -8.64 3.38 -23.69
N GLY A 241 -9.34 2.92 -22.65
CA GLY A 241 -10.73 2.46 -22.76
C GLY A 241 -10.97 1.06 -23.31
N ARG A 242 -9.94 0.34 -23.78
CA ARG A 242 -10.09 -0.99 -24.38
C ARG A 242 -9.59 -2.10 -23.46
N CYS A 243 -10.04 -3.33 -23.74
CA CYS A 243 -9.51 -4.52 -23.10
C CYS A 243 -8.25 -4.97 -23.83
N VAL A 244 -7.19 -5.26 -23.09
CA VAL A 244 -5.92 -5.74 -23.67
C VAL A 244 -5.68 -7.19 -23.27
N VAL A 245 -4.93 -7.91 -24.11
CA VAL A 245 -4.45 -9.25 -23.74
C VAL A 245 -3.51 -9.15 -22.53
N GLU A 246 -3.75 -9.95 -21.50
CA GLU A 246 -3.01 -9.87 -20.23
C GLU A 246 -1.74 -10.74 -20.24
N ASP A 247 -1.74 -11.85 -21.00
CA ASP A 247 -0.62 -12.80 -21.07
C ASP A 247 -0.73 -13.59 -22.39
N GLU A 248 0.23 -13.36 -23.30
CA GLU A 248 0.27 -14.03 -24.61
C GLU A 248 0.77 -15.48 -24.54
N GLY A 249 1.38 -15.89 -23.42
CA GLY A 249 2.03 -17.19 -23.25
C GLY A 249 1.10 -18.33 -22.83
N ARG A 250 -0.10 -18.03 -22.32
CA ARG A 250 -1.06 -19.06 -21.86
C ARG A 250 -2.05 -19.50 -22.94
N GLY A 251 -1.56 -19.59 -24.17
CA GLY A 251 -2.35 -19.98 -25.32
C GLY A 251 -2.75 -21.47 -25.36
N GLU A 252 -2.23 -22.30 -24.46
CA GLU A 252 -2.41 -23.76 -24.48
C GLU A 252 -3.81 -24.20 -24.06
N ASP A 253 -4.51 -23.41 -23.24
CA ASP A 253 -5.87 -23.75 -22.76
C ASP A 253 -6.98 -23.35 -23.77
N GLY A 254 -6.61 -22.94 -24.98
CA GLY A 254 -7.54 -22.56 -26.04
C GLY A 254 -8.27 -21.22 -25.80
N ASN A 255 -7.91 -20.45 -24.77
CA ASN A 255 -8.58 -19.20 -24.43
C ASN A 255 -7.61 -18.00 -24.44
N CYS A 256 -8.15 -16.85 -24.83
CA CYS A 256 -7.54 -15.54 -24.71
C CYS A 256 -8.00 -14.87 -23.42
N ARG A 257 -7.04 -14.39 -22.64
CA ARG A 257 -7.30 -13.70 -21.37
C ARG A 257 -7.10 -12.21 -21.58
N TYR A 258 -8.15 -11.45 -21.32
CA TYR A 258 -8.12 -10.01 -21.42
C TYR A 258 -8.40 -9.36 -20.08
N VAL A 259 -7.85 -8.17 -19.93
CA VAL A 259 -8.10 -7.28 -18.81
C VAL A 259 -8.61 -5.95 -19.33
N CYS A 260 -9.77 -5.54 -18.81
CA CYS A 260 -10.43 -4.28 -19.11
C CYS A 260 -10.37 -3.44 -17.83
N ARG A 261 -9.26 -2.72 -17.62
CA ARG A 261 -9.02 -2.01 -16.34
C ARG A 261 -10.09 -0.99 -16.01
N GLU A 262 -10.65 -0.32 -17.01
CA GLU A 262 -11.67 0.72 -16.81
C GLU A 262 -13.01 0.18 -16.32
N GLN A 263 -13.34 -1.06 -16.67
CA GLN A 263 -14.56 -1.72 -16.23
C GLN A 263 -14.31 -2.67 -15.05
N ASN A 264 -13.07 -2.73 -14.54
CA ASN A 264 -12.63 -3.74 -13.59
C ASN A 264 -13.03 -5.17 -13.99
N LEU A 265 -12.86 -5.50 -15.28
CA LEU A 265 -13.36 -6.74 -15.86
C LEU A 265 -12.20 -7.59 -16.38
N ARG A 266 -12.26 -8.90 -16.09
CA ARG A 266 -11.41 -9.91 -16.72
C ARG A 266 -12.26 -10.80 -17.60
N LEU A 267 -11.79 -11.01 -18.83
CA LEU A 267 -12.50 -11.81 -19.82
C LEU A 267 -11.65 -13.04 -20.15
N LYS A 268 -12.30 -14.19 -20.18
CA LYS A 268 -11.76 -15.42 -20.75
C LYS A 268 -12.61 -15.77 -21.96
N ILE A 269 -12.01 -15.68 -23.14
CA ILE A 269 -12.71 -15.83 -24.42
C ILE A 269 -12.04 -16.94 -25.21
N ALA A 270 -12.80 -17.86 -25.79
CA ALA A 270 -12.26 -18.90 -26.66
C ALA A 270 -11.49 -18.27 -27.84
N LYS A 271 -10.32 -18.84 -28.17
CA LYS A 271 -9.50 -18.40 -29.30
C LYS A 271 -10.30 -18.46 -30.59
N GLN A 272 -10.28 -17.37 -31.35
CA GLN A 272 -10.85 -17.29 -32.70
C GLN A 272 -9.70 -17.40 -33.71
N GLY A 273 -9.06 -18.57 -33.78
CA GLY A 273 -7.90 -18.83 -34.65
C GLY A 273 -6.61 -19.16 -33.90
N PRO A 274 -5.45 -19.11 -34.58
CA PRO A 274 -4.17 -19.52 -34.00
C PRO A 274 -3.65 -18.56 -32.92
N THR A 275 -4.03 -17.27 -32.98
CA THR A 275 -3.52 -16.20 -32.12
C THR A 275 -4.65 -15.48 -31.39
N CYS A 276 -4.31 -14.85 -30.26
CA CYS A 276 -5.22 -13.97 -29.54
C CYS A 276 -5.13 -12.56 -30.09
N PRO A 277 -6.27 -11.91 -30.43
CA PRO A 277 -6.29 -10.47 -30.68
C PRO A 277 -5.66 -9.71 -29.51
N LEU A 278 -4.83 -8.72 -29.78
CA LEU A 278 -4.11 -7.97 -28.72
C LEU A 278 -5.03 -7.03 -27.95
N VAL A 279 -6.03 -6.49 -28.63
CA VAL A 279 -6.95 -5.48 -28.12
C VAL A 279 -8.36 -5.87 -28.52
N ARG A 280 -9.32 -5.64 -27.62
CA ARG A 280 -10.75 -5.86 -27.85
C ARG A 280 -11.56 -4.72 -27.24
N GLU A 281 -12.70 -4.45 -27.83
CA GLU A 281 -13.68 -3.56 -27.19
C GLU A 281 -14.18 -4.16 -25.88
N ALA A 282 -14.32 -3.30 -24.89
CA ALA A 282 -14.93 -3.71 -23.65
C ALA A 282 -16.40 -4.03 -23.91
N PRO A 283 -16.93 -5.15 -23.38
CA PRO A 283 -18.33 -5.49 -23.57
C PRO A 283 -19.17 -4.31 -23.11
N GLN A 284 -20.16 -3.93 -23.92
CA GLN A 284 -21.13 -2.95 -23.49
C GLN A 284 -21.86 -3.53 -22.28
N GLN A 285 -21.68 -2.90 -21.12
CA GLN A 285 -22.62 -3.11 -20.02
C GLN A 285 -23.94 -2.53 -20.49
N ASN A 286 -24.76 -3.34 -21.15
CA ASN A 286 -26.16 -3.00 -21.27
C ASN A 286 -26.67 -2.77 -19.84
N PRO A 287 -27.37 -1.66 -19.53
CA PRO A 287 -28.17 -1.63 -18.30
C PRO A 287 -29.04 -2.91 -18.29
N PRO A 288 -29.40 -3.47 -17.12
CA PRO A 288 -30.23 -4.67 -17.06
C PRO A 288 -31.52 -4.42 -17.84
N GLY A 289 -31.51 -4.86 -19.09
CA GLY A 289 -32.55 -4.64 -20.07
C GLY A 289 -33.56 -5.72 -19.84
N VAL A 290 -34.69 -5.31 -19.27
CA VAL A 290 -36.04 -5.80 -19.54
C VAL A 290 -36.04 -7.16 -20.23
N ALA A 291 -36.43 -8.19 -19.46
CA ALA A 291 -36.75 -9.51 -19.97
C ALA A 291 -37.48 -9.39 -21.32
N ALA A 292 -36.85 -9.88 -22.38
CA ALA A 292 -37.56 -10.23 -23.59
C ALA A 292 -38.56 -11.30 -23.18
N ALA A 293 -39.79 -10.87 -22.89
CA ALA A 293 -40.93 -11.75 -22.74
C ALA A 293 -41.04 -12.52 -24.06
N THR A 294 -40.66 -13.79 -24.00
CA THR A 294 -40.91 -14.78 -25.03
C THR A 294 -42.38 -14.71 -25.41
N ALA A 295 -42.65 -14.26 -26.63
CA ALA A 295 -43.94 -14.47 -27.27
C ALA A 295 -44.13 -15.99 -27.43
N VAL A 296 -45.05 -16.54 -26.65
CA VAL A 296 -45.56 -17.91 -26.84
C VAL A 296 -46.49 -17.88 -28.05
N PRO A 297 -46.34 -18.74 -29.06
CA PRO A 297 -47.35 -18.88 -30.09
C PRO A 297 -48.49 -19.78 -29.59
N PRO A 298 -49.77 -19.37 -29.72
CA PRO A 298 -50.87 -20.32 -29.62
C PRO A 298 -51.11 -21.01 -30.96
N LYS A 299 -51.55 -22.27 -30.85
CA LYS A 299 -51.86 -23.23 -31.92
C LYS A 299 -52.98 -22.78 -32.84
#